data_AF-A0A8C2SDC9-F1
#
_entry.id   AF-A0A8C2SDC9-F1
#
_cell.length_a   1.000
_cell.length_b   1.000
_cell.length_c   1.000
_cell.angle_alpha   90.00
_cell.angle_beta   90.00
_cell.angle_gamma   90.00
#
_symmetry.space_group_name_H-M   'P 1'
#
loop_
_entity.id
_entity.type
_entity.pdbx_description
1 polymer ?
#
loop_
_entity_poly.entity_id
_entity_poly.type
_entity_poly.pdbx_seq_one_letter_code
_entity_poly.pdbx_strand_id
1 'polypeptide(L)'
;QSSAAKNIINLILMLLNQLNPFPILIKNILDLEQDKWDLVVLGDMFYDEDLADSLLQWLKNCFETHRTQVLIGDPGRPQFSGHSIQHQLHKVAEYSLPEPTRQDNNGLTTSTVWQFQP
;
A
#
# COMPACT_ATOMS: atom_id res chain seq x y z
N GLN A 1 -15.48 -3.52 -2.53
CA GLN A 1 -14.04 -3.81 -2.65
C GLN A 1 -13.56 -3.12 -3.91
N SER A 2 -12.85 -2.00 -3.74
CA SER A 2 -12.56 -1.05 -4.81
C SER A 2 -11.69 -1.67 -5.91
N SER A 3 -12.13 -1.51 -7.17
CA SER A 3 -11.40 -1.85 -8.40
C SER A 3 -10.00 -1.23 -8.44
N ALA A 4 -9.81 -0.12 -7.73
CA ALA A 4 -8.54 0.58 -7.54
C ALA A 4 -7.46 -0.26 -6.84
N ALA A 5 -7.82 -0.90 -5.72
CA ALA A 5 -6.92 -1.73 -4.93
C ALA A 5 -6.26 -2.81 -5.78
N LYS A 6 -7.09 -3.52 -6.55
CA LYS A 6 -6.66 -4.59 -7.45
C LYS A 6 -5.74 -4.06 -8.54
N ASN A 7 -6.03 -2.88 -9.08
CA ASN A 7 -5.20 -2.27 -10.13
C ASN A 7 -3.87 -1.76 -9.60
N ILE A 8 -3.81 -1.23 -8.36
CA ILE A 8 -2.58 -0.79 -7.71
C ILE A 8 -1.70 -1.98 -7.36
N ILE A 9 -2.27 -3.03 -6.75
CA ILE A 9 -1.53 -4.27 -6.46
C ILE A 9 -1.03 -4.88 -7.78
N ASN A 10 -1.86 -4.95 -8.81
CA ASN A 10 -1.44 -5.42 -10.13
C ASN A 10 -0.34 -4.53 -10.74
N LEU A 11 -0.40 -3.21 -10.59
CA LEU A 11 0.64 -2.30 -11.08
C LEU A 11 1.96 -2.53 -10.36
N ILE A 12 1.93 -2.69 -9.03
CA ILE A 12 3.13 -2.99 -8.24
C ILE A 12 3.67 -4.39 -8.59
N LEU A 13 2.80 -5.38 -8.75
CA LEU A 13 3.17 -6.72 -9.22
C LEU A 13 3.75 -6.71 -10.65
N MET A 14 3.25 -5.85 -11.54
CA MET A 14 3.81 -5.66 -12.88
C MET A 14 5.20 -4.99 -12.84
N LEU A 15 5.39 -3.99 -11.99
CA LEU A 15 6.69 -3.32 -11.79
C LEU A 15 7.73 -4.26 -11.16
N LEU A 16 7.27 -5.23 -10.36
CA LEU A 16 8.09 -6.31 -9.82
C LEU A 16 8.49 -7.36 -10.88
N ASN A 17 8.38 -7.08 -12.19
CA ASN A 17 9.01 -7.85 -13.28
C ASN A 17 8.62 -9.34 -13.36
N GLN A 18 7.33 -9.66 -13.54
CA GLN A 18 6.89 -11.03 -13.87
C GLN A 18 7.50 -12.12 -12.96
N LEU A 19 7.73 -11.79 -11.70
CA LEU A 19 8.30 -12.74 -10.76
C LEU A 19 7.31 -13.92 -10.63
N ASN A 20 7.83 -15.12 -10.93
CA ASN A 20 7.17 -16.42 -10.82
C ASN A 20 6.35 -16.53 -9.51
N PRO A 21 5.26 -17.33 -9.49
CA PRO A 21 4.16 -17.14 -8.55
C PRO A 21 4.64 -17.07 -7.12
N PHE A 22 4.44 -15.92 -6.49
CA PHE A 22 4.62 -15.76 -5.06
C PHE A 22 3.50 -16.50 -4.32
N PRO A 23 3.77 -17.02 -3.10
CA PRO A 23 2.72 -17.48 -2.24
C PRO A 23 1.75 -16.32 -1.95
N ILE A 24 0.54 -16.42 -2.49
CA ILE A 24 -0.54 -15.45 -2.22
C ILE A 24 -1.12 -15.81 -0.85
N LEU A 25 -0.91 -14.94 0.13
CA LEU A 25 -1.49 -15.09 1.46
C LEU A 25 -2.70 -14.16 1.59
N ILE A 26 -3.90 -14.73 1.62
CA ILE A 26 -5.14 -14.01 1.92
C ILE A 26 -5.44 -14.22 3.41
N LYS A 27 -4.69 -13.54 4.27
CA LYS A 27 -4.90 -13.53 5.73
C LYS A 27 -4.82 -12.10 6.26
N ASN A 28 -5.42 -11.87 7.41
CA ASN A 28 -5.20 -10.62 8.14
C ASN A 28 -3.72 -10.55 8.53
N ILE A 29 -2.99 -9.61 7.95
CA ILE A 29 -1.55 -9.43 8.19
C ILE A 29 -1.25 -8.96 9.62
N LEU A 30 -2.23 -8.36 10.29
CA LEU A 30 -2.10 -7.91 11.67
C LEU A 30 -2.01 -9.09 12.66
N ASP A 31 -2.51 -10.27 12.28
CA ASP A 31 -2.54 -11.47 13.11
C ASP A 31 -1.40 -12.47 12.78
N LEU A 32 -0.53 -12.13 11.82
CA LEU A 32 0.60 -12.99 11.44
C LEU A 32 1.75 -12.79 12.44
N GLU A 33 2.37 -13.90 12.85
CA GLU A 33 3.68 -13.83 13.50
C GLU A 33 4.65 -13.10 12.57
N GLN A 34 5.51 -12.25 13.15
CA GLN A 34 6.46 -11.40 12.44
C GLN A 34 7.54 -12.27 11.77
N ASP A 35 7.18 -12.90 10.66
CA ASP A 35 8.15 -13.51 9.77
C ASP A 35 9.04 -12.43 9.16
N LYS A 36 10.27 -12.80 8.81
CA LYS A 36 11.20 -11.88 8.17
C LYS A 36 10.75 -11.60 6.73
N TRP A 37 10.13 -10.43 6.52
CA TRP A 37 9.80 -9.93 5.19
C TRP A 37 10.88 -8.96 4.70
N ASP A 38 11.40 -9.17 3.48
CA ASP A 38 12.32 -8.21 2.88
C ASP A 38 11.55 -6.99 2.30
N LEU A 39 10.34 -7.22 1.78
CA LEU A 39 9.47 -6.21 1.19
C LEU A 39 7.99 -6.48 1.51
N VAL A 40 7.28 -5.44 1.96
CA VAL A 40 5.82 -5.41 2.13
C VAL A 40 5.24 -4.42 1.14
N VAL A 41 4.20 -4.84 0.42
CA VAL A 41 3.46 -4.00 -0.51
C VAL A 41 2.01 -3.90 -0.04
N LEU A 42 1.52 -2.67 0.15
CA LEU A 42 0.15 -2.37 0.55
C LEU A 42 -0.54 -1.60 -0.58
N GLY A 43 -1.77 -1.98 -0.92
CA GLY A 43 -2.59 -1.26 -1.88
C GLY A 43 -3.98 -1.00 -1.32
N ASP A 44 -4.41 0.27 -1.31
CA ASP A 44 -5.78 0.68 -0.94
C ASP A 44 -6.26 0.19 0.44
N MET A 45 -5.34 0.13 1.42
CA MET A 45 -5.65 -0.28 2.80
C MET A 45 -6.08 0.91 3.67
N PHE A 46 -5.79 2.15 3.28
CA PHE A 46 -6.02 3.34 4.09
C PHE A 46 -7.41 3.96 3.89
N TYR A 47 -8.46 3.12 3.85
CA TYR A 47 -9.85 3.57 3.73
C TYR A 47 -10.52 3.81 5.09
N ASP A 48 -9.94 3.28 6.16
CA ASP A 48 -10.43 3.34 7.54
C ASP A 48 -9.30 3.79 8.47
N GLU A 49 -9.60 4.71 9.39
CA GLU A 49 -8.61 5.35 10.27
C GLU A 49 -8.09 4.37 11.34
N ASP A 50 -8.97 3.56 11.94
CA ASP A 50 -8.57 2.55 12.94
C ASP A 50 -7.68 1.47 12.30
N LEU A 51 -8.00 1.11 11.05
CA LEU A 51 -7.17 0.20 10.27
C LEU A 51 -5.83 0.83 9.87
N ALA A 52 -5.82 2.12 9.51
CA ALA A 52 -4.60 2.86 9.20
C ALA A 52 -3.64 2.93 10.39
N ASP A 53 -4.16 3.19 11.60
CA ASP A 53 -3.37 3.24 12.83
C ASP A 53 -2.81 1.87 13.20
N SER A 54 -3.64 0.83 13.14
CA SER A 54 -3.21 -0.55 13.42
C SER A 54 -2.12 -1.00 12.43
N LEU A 55 -2.31 -0.67 11.15
CA LEU A 55 -1.35 -0.96 10.09
C LEU A 55 -0.04 -0.20 10.29
N LEU A 56 -0.11 1.08 10.67
CA LEU A 56 1.08 1.88 10.96
C LEU A 56 1.91 1.29 12.10
N GLN A 57 1.28 0.87 13.20
CA GLN A 57 1.99 0.21 14.30
C GLN A 57 2.67 -1.08 13.84
N TRP A 58 1.96 -1.90 13.06
CA TRP A 58 2.53 -3.13 12.51
C TRP A 58 3.72 -2.87 11.59
N LEU A 59 3.63 -1.86 10.72
CA LEU A 59 4.71 -1.48 9.80
C LEU A 59 5.96 -0.98 10.53
N LYS A 60 5.78 -0.18 11.59
CA LYS A 60 6.88 0.26 12.45
C LYS A 60 7.60 -0.94 13.07
N ASN A 61 6.85 -1.87 13.65
CA ASN A 61 7.41 -3.08 14.24
C ASN A 61 8.19 -3.91 13.20
N CYS A 62 7.67 -4.07 11.98
CA CYS A 62 8.37 -4.80 10.92
C CYS A 62 9.67 -4.09 10.50
N PHE A 63 9.64 -2.76 10.37
CA PHE A 63 10.83 -1.98 10.04
C PHE A 63 11.89 -2.07 11.15
N GLU A 64 11.50 -1.95 12.42
CA GLU A 64 12.41 -2.01 13.56
C GLU A 64 13.03 -3.41 13.74
N THR A 65 12.23 -4.46 13.65
CA THR A 65 12.68 -5.84 13.90
C THR A 65 13.50 -6.41 12.73
N HIS A 66 13.09 -6.13 11.48
CA HIS A 66 13.62 -6.83 10.31
C HIS A 66 14.19 -5.92 9.22
N ARG A 67 14.10 -4.60 9.38
CA ARG A 67 14.45 -3.62 8.32
C ARG A 67 13.68 -3.85 7.02
N THR A 68 12.46 -4.37 7.15
CA THR A 68 11.54 -4.61 6.05
C THR A 68 11.28 -3.32 5.28
N GLN A 69 11.42 -3.37 3.95
CA GLN A 69 10.99 -2.26 3.11
C GLN A 69 9.48 -2.28 2.94
N VAL A 70 8.84 -1.12 2.93
CA VAL A 70 7.38 -1.03 2.79
C VAL A 70 7.04 -0.05 1.68
N LEU A 71 6.23 -0.50 0.72
CA LEU A 71 5.66 0.30 -0.34
C LEU A 71 4.14 0.35 -0.21
N ILE A 72 3.58 1.54 -0.32
CA ILE A 72 2.15 1.81 -0.21
C ILE A 72 1.69 2.45 -1.50
N GLY A 73 0.73 1.84 -2.19
CA GLY A 73 0.02 2.43 -3.30
C GLY A 73 -1.34 2.95 -2.86
N ASP A 74 -1.57 4.26 -3.04
CA ASP A 74 -2.85 4.91 -2.74
C ASP A 74 -3.19 5.96 -3.82
N PRO A 75 -4.46 6.09 -4.24
CA PRO A 75 -4.88 7.12 -5.19
C PRO A 75 -5.00 8.54 -4.59
N GLY A 76 -4.68 8.72 -3.30
CA GLY A 76 -4.77 10.00 -2.60
C GLY A 76 -6.13 10.20 -1.94
N ARG A 77 -6.65 9.17 -1.25
CA ARG A 77 -7.92 9.30 -0.53
C ARG A 77 -7.81 10.36 0.59
N PRO A 78 -8.91 11.06 0.94
CA PRO A 78 -8.90 12.05 2.02
C PRO A 78 -8.42 11.47 3.36
N GLN A 79 -8.82 10.23 3.67
CA GLN A 79 -8.42 9.51 4.88
C GLN A 79 -6.91 9.30 4.93
N PHE A 80 -6.29 8.97 3.79
CA PHE A 80 -4.85 8.79 3.70
C PHE A 80 -4.09 10.12 3.71
N SER A 81 -4.62 11.14 3.02
CA SER A 81 -3.96 12.44 2.86
C SER A 81 -3.97 13.29 4.13
N GLY A 82 -4.99 13.12 4.98
CA GLY A 82 -5.10 13.80 6.28
C GLY A 82 -4.40 13.08 7.43
N HIS A 83 -3.90 11.86 7.22
CA HIS A 83 -3.36 11.02 8.27
C HIS A 83 -1.89 11.35 8.57
N SER A 84 -1.52 11.23 9.86
CA SER A 84 -0.16 11.52 10.35
C SER A 84 0.93 10.66 9.68
N ILE A 85 0.54 9.53 9.09
CA ILE A 85 1.44 8.65 8.33
C ILE A 85 2.11 9.37 7.16
N GLN A 86 1.48 10.38 6.54
CA GLN A 86 2.07 11.11 5.41
C GLN A 86 3.46 11.68 5.73
N HIS A 87 3.71 12.08 6.98
CA HIS A 87 5.03 12.60 7.38
C HIS A 87 6.14 11.54 7.36
N GLN A 88 5.77 10.26 7.39
CA GLN A 88 6.66 9.10 7.35
C GLN A 88 6.63 8.42 5.97
N LEU A 89 6.13 9.11 4.95
CA LEU A 89 6.02 8.60 3.59
C LEU A 89 6.83 9.45 2.61
N HIS A 90 7.65 8.78 1.81
CA HIS A 90 8.38 9.38 0.71
C HIS A 90 7.73 8.98 -0.62
N LYS A 91 7.34 9.95 -1.45
CA LYS A 91 6.80 9.68 -2.78
C LYS A 91 7.88 9.06 -3.67
N VAL A 92 7.64 7.85 -4.17
CA VAL A 92 8.59 7.14 -5.04
C VAL A 92 8.18 7.27 -6.51
N ALA A 93 6.90 7.11 -6.80
CA ALA A 93 6.40 7.14 -8.17
C ALA A 93 4.93 7.57 -8.21
N GLU A 94 4.48 8.08 -9.35
CA GLU A 94 3.09 8.41 -9.61
C GLU A 94 2.71 7.93 -11.00
N TYR A 95 1.50 7.38 -11.10
CA TYR A 95 0.99 6.76 -12.31
C TYR A 95 -0.40 7.33 -12.61
N SER A 96 -0.66 7.59 -13.89
CA SER A 96 -2.00 7.99 -14.33
C SER A 96 -2.92 6.77 -14.33
N LEU A 97 -4.11 6.94 -13.76
CA LEU A 97 -5.14 5.91 -13.76
C LEU A 97 -5.88 5.90 -15.11
N PRO A 98 -6.09 4.72 -15.72
CA PRO A 98 -6.86 4.62 -16.96
C PRO A 98 -8.33 5.02 -16.72
N GLU A 99 -9.00 5.55 -17.75
CA GLU A 99 -10.37 6.10 -17.70
C GLU A 99 -11.38 5.26 -16.87
N PRO A 100 -11.44 3.92 -17.04
CA PRO A 100 -12.37 3.08 -16.29
C PRO A 100 -12.12 3.13 -14.77
N THR A 101 -10.85 3.21 -14.36
CA THR A 101 -10.46 3.25 -12.94
C THR A 101 -10.71 4.61 -12.30
N ARG A 102 -10.79 5.69 -13.08
CA ARG A 102 -11.11 7.02 -12.55
C ARG A 102 -12.56 7.09 -12.07
N GLN A 103 -13.48 6.44 -12.79
CA GLN A 103 -14.90 6.39 -12.40
C GLN A 103 -15.08 5.66 -11.06
N ASP A 104 -14.33 4.57 -10.86
CA ASP A 104 -14.36 3.79 -9.62
C ASP A 104 -13.67 4.48 -8.43
N ASN A 105 -12.87 5.54 -8.67
CA ASN A 105 -12.11 6.27 -7.65
C ASN A 105 -12.57 7.73 -7.47
N ASN A 106 -13.86 8.01 -7.64
CA ASN A 106 -14.42 9.35 -7.45
C ASN A 106 -13.75 10.44 -8.30
N GLY A 107 -13.24 10.09 -9.48
CA GLY A 107 -12.58 11.01 -10.39
C GLY A 107 -11.08 11.24 -10.12
N LEU A 108 -10.47 10.51 -9.18
CA LEU A 108 -9.02 10.53 -8.98
C LEU A 108 -8.31 10.07 -10.27
N THR A 109 -7.38 10.89 -10.75
CA THR A 109 -6.71 10.71 -12.04
C THR A 109 -5.36 10.03 -11.93
N THR A 110 -4.77 10.02 -10.73
CA THR A 110 -3.45 9.46 -10.48
C THR A 110 -3.46 8.52 -9.27
N SER A 111 -2.47 7.64 -9.23
CA SER A 111 -2.13 6.84 -8.07
C SER A 111 -0.67 7.01 -7.75
N THR A 112 -0.36 7.18 -6.47
CA THR A 112 1.00 7.41 -6.00
C THR A 112 1.49 6.21 -5.22
N VAL A 113 2.73 5.81 -5.49
CA VAL A 113 3.49 4.85 -4.70
C VAL A 113 4.36 5.62 -3.73
N TRP A 114 4.21 5.29 -2.46
CA TRP A 114 4.90 5.86 -1.32
C TRP A 114 5.79 4.80 -0.70
N GLN A 115 6.98 5.17 -0.27
CA GLN A 115 7.85 4.34 0.55
C GLN A 115 7.72 4.79 2.00
N PHE A 116 7.49 3.84 2.90
CA PHE A 116 7.50 4.11 4.33
C PHE A 116 8.94 4.32 4.81
N GLN A 117 9.17 5.46 5.46
CA GLN A 117 10.44 5.85 6.06
C GLN A 117 10.12 6.47 7.43
N PRO A 118 10.06 5.64 8.49
CA PRO A 118 9.83 6.11 9.86
C PRO A 118 11.03 6.86 10.44
#